data_AF-A0A7S4EA53-F1
#
_entry.id   AF-A0A7S4EA53-F1
#
_cell.length_a   1.000
_cell.length_b   1.000
_cell.length_c   1.000
_cell.angle_alpha   90.00
_cell.angle_beta   90.00
_cell.angle_gamma   90.00
#
_symmetry.space_group_name_H-M   'P 1'
#
loop_
_entity.id
_entity.type
_entity.pdbx_description
1 polymer ?
#
loop_
_entity_poly.entity_id
_entity_poly.type
_entity_poly.pdbx_seq_one_letter_code
_entity_poly.pdbx_strand_id
1 'polypeptide(L)'
;MFGKRAFDERNRCASAVQKRCRADTDGQDEVGVPPPKTAIELAMEEAEEYERRKEAEQRRLQQLKLESLDKEKTRLLAPVHHDASPPYDSQKNHQLDRHGCDEYEDKLAASCPMPEKADVMFGSQLYNDELPHSSENLPENKIMAINKLRLPRKLLEKWVEEPFFDTAVVGCFVRLGVGKAPGLRGEPQYKVCEIIGVGEYKHSYALGEFQTKKALLLRIGRNTRLWRMNVISNHRFTPDELNEYELCR
;
A
#
# COMPACT_ATOMS: atom_id res chain seq x y z
N MET A 1 -77.70 -5.32 -17.08
CA MET A 1 -77.98 -3.90 -17.34
C MET A 1 -77.62 -3.11 -16.10
N PHE A 2 -76.68 -2.15 -16.23
CA PHE A 2 -76.30 -1.07 -15.29
C PHE A 2 -75.84 -1.50 -13.88
N GLY A 3 -74.65 -1.18 -13.35
CA GLY A 3 -73.70 -0.09 -13.60
C GLY A 3 -73.82 1.00 -12.52
N LYS A 4 -72.77 1.16 -11.69
CA LYS A 4 -72.30 2.33 -10.85
C LYS A 4 -71.86 1.83 -9.45
N ARG A 5 -70.57 1.76 -9.11
CA ARG A 5 -69.56 2.80 -8.73
C ARG A 5 -69.81 3.52 -7.39
N ALA A 6 -68.87 3.22 -6.47
CA ALA A 6 -68.15 4.09 -5.53
C ALA A 6 -68.64 4.29 -4.08
N PHE A 7 -67.63 4.35 -3.19
CA PHE A 7 -67.48 5.18 -1.98
C PHE A 7 -67.37 4.47 -0.61
N ASP A 8 -66.11 4.29 -0.20
CA ASP A 8 -65.47 4.82 1.03
C ASP A 8 -65.84 4.30 2.45
N GLU A 9 -64.84 4.47 3.32
CA GLU A 9 -64.89 4.60 4.79
C GLU A 9 -64.65 3.41 5.76
N ARG A 10 -63.47 3.51 6.38
CA ARG A 10 -63.23 3.60 7.84
C ARG A 10 -63.62 2.40 8.71
N ASN A 11 -62.62 1.59 9.03
CA ASN A 11 -62.61 0.78 10.23
C ASN A 11 -62.34 1.65 11.48
N ARG A 12 -63.16 1.37 12.49
CA ARG A 12 -63.48 2.12 13.69
C ARG A 12 -63.01 1.30 14.89
N CYS A 13 -62.22 1.90 15.80
CA CYS A 13 -62.07 1.52 17.22
C CYS A 13 -61.37 2.70 17.92
N ALA A 14 -62.11 3.68 18.45
CA ALA A 14 -62.80 3.72 19.74
C ALA A 14 -61.83 3.78 20.95
N SER A 15 -61.75 4.99 21.49
CA SER A 15 -60.99 5.42 22.68
C SER A 15 -61.53 4.84 23.97
N ALA A 16 -60.65 4.56 24.94
CA ALA A 16 -61.00 4.40 26.34
C ALA A 16 -60.26 5.44 27.20
N VAL A 17 -61.08 6.11 28.02
CA VAL A 17 -60.81 7.21 28.96
C VAL A 17 -60.30 6.64 30.29
N GLN A 18 -59.29 7.28 30.91
CA GLN A 18 -59.13 7.33 32.38
C GLN A 18 -58.11 8.44 32.74
N LYS A 19 -58.63 9.62 33.13
CA LYS A 19 -58.79 10.13 34.51
C LYS A 19 -57.50 10.68 35.13
N ARG A 20 -57.50 12.01 35.24
CA ARG A 20 -56.56 12.84 36.01
C ARG A 20 -56.71 12.57 37.51
N CYS A 21 -55.60 12.45 38.21
CA CYS A 21 -55.46 12.83 39.61
C CYS A 21 -54.22 13.71 39.73
N ARG A 22 -54.43 14.97 40.16
CA ARG A 22 -53.40 15.87 40.67
C ARG A 22 -53.17 15.51 42.13
N ALA A 23 -51.92 15.40 42.54
CA ALA A 23 -51.50 15.53 43.92
C ALA A 23 -50.28 16.46 43.91
N ASP A 24 -50.45 17.64 44.50
CA ASP A 24 -49.37 18.58 44.80
C ASP A 24 -48.68 18.13 46.09
N THR A 25 -47.36 18.05 46.09
CA THR A 25 -46.53 18.19 47.30
C THR A 25 -45.20 18.84 46.93
N ASP A 26 -45.08 20.06 47.44
CA ASP A 26 -43.91 20.79 47.96
C ASP A 26 -42.49 20.47 47.47
N GLY A 27 -41.80 21.54 47.10
CA GLY A 27 -40.42 21.53 46.65
C GLY A 27 -39.40 21.26 47.75
N GLN A 28 -38.30 20.63 47.33
CA GLN A 28 -36.98 20.82 47.91
C GLN A 28 -35.96 20.89 46.75
N ASP A 29 -35.16 21.95 46.77
CA ASP A 29 -34.02 22.19 45.89
C ASP A 29 -32.93 21.14 46.18
N GLU A 30 -32.78 20.17 45.28
CA GLU A 30 -31.64 19.26 45.26
C GLU A 30 -30.81 19.56 44.01
N VAL A 31 -29.54 19.91 44.21
CA VAL A 31 -28.56 20.14 43.14
C VAL A 31 -28.36 18.83 42.39
N GLY A 32 -29.14 18.63 41.32
CA GLY A 32 -29.11 17.43 40.50
C GLY A 32 -27.78 17.30 39.78
N VAL A 33 -26.95 16.35 40.22
CA VAL A 33 -25.84 15.81 39.42
C VAL A 33 -26.45 15.36 38.09
N PRO A 34 -25.89 15.77 36.92
CA PRO A 34 -26.44 15.40 35.64
C PRO A 34 -26.54 13.87 35.53
N PRO A 35 -27.65 13.33 35.00
CA PRO A 35 -27.81 11.89 34.88
C PRO A 35 -26.62 11.31 34.11
N PRO A 36 -26.09 10.14 34.52
CA PRO A 36 -24.97 9.52 33.81
C PRO A 36 -25.40 9.29 32.36
N LYS A 37 -24.56 9.78 31.43
CA LYS A 37 -24.77 9.62 29.98
C LYS A 37 -25.07 8.16 29.70
N THR A 38 -26.13 7.93 28.94
CA THR A 38 -26.49 6.55 28.55
C THR A 38 -25.36 5.97 27.69
N ALA A 39 -25.20 4.64 27.69
CA ALA A 39 -24.18 3.98 26.88
C ALA A 39 -24.30 4.31 25.38
N ILE A 40 -25.51 4.64 24.92
CA ILE A 40 -25.79 5.05 23.54
C ILE A 40 -25.26 6.47 23.27
N GLU A 41 -25.49 7.40 24.20
CA GLU A 41 -25.06 8.80 24.08
C GLU A 41 -23.53 8.92 24.15
N LEU A 42 -22.88 8.10 24.98
CA LEU A 42 -21.42 8.01 25.05
C LEU A 42 -20.81 7.49 23.74
N ALA A 43 -21.43 6.48 23.12
CA ALA A 43 -20.98 5.91 21.86
C ALA A 43 -21.16 6.86 20.67
N MET A 44 -22.22 7.67 20.67
CA MET A 44 -22.44 8.71 19.65
C MET A 44 -21.41 9.84 19.78
N GLU A 45 -21.13 10.32 21.00
CA GLU A 45 -20.13 11.36 21.24
C GLU A 45 -18.71 10.88 20.91
N GLU A 46 -18.37 9.62 21.21
CA GLU A 46 -17.09 9.01 20.83
C GLU A 46 -16.96 8.87 19.30
N ALA A 47 -18.04 8.52 18.60
CA ALA A 47 -18.06 8.47 17.13
C ALA A 47 -17.89 9.87 16.51
N GLU A 48 -18.57 10.90 17.03
CA GLU A 48 -18.44 12.28 16.57
C GLU A 48 -17.04 12.86 16.87
N GLU A 49 -16.44 12.52 18.01
CA GLU A 49 -15.05 12.87 18.30
C GLU A 49 -14.07 12.16 17.36
N TYR A 50 -14.30 10.88 17.07
CA TYR A 50 -13.48 10.12 16.14
C TYR A 50 -13.52 10.72 14.73
N GLU A 51 -14.70 11.10 14.25
CA GLU A 51 -14.86 11.77 12.95
C GLU A 51 -14.17 13.14 12.94
N ARG A 52 -14.34 13.96 13.98
CA ARG A 52 -13.63 15.25 14.11
C ARG A 52 -12.11 15.09 14.13
N ARG A 53 -11.58 14.09 14.82
CA ARG A 53 -10.13 13.79 14.83
C ARG A 53 -9.62 13.39 13.45
N LYS A 54 -10.36 12.53 12.76
CA LYS A 54 -10.05 12.09 11.39
C LYS A 54 -10.08 13.26 10.40
N GLU A 55 -11.07 14.15 10.49
CA GLU A 55 -11.16 15.34 9.65
C GLU A 55 -10.04 16.35 9.94
N ALA A 56 -9.71 16.59 11.22
CA ALA A 56 -8.61 17.47 11.61
C ALA A 56 -7.26 16.95 11.11
N GLU A 57 -7.03 15.64 11.21
CA GLU A 57 -5.82 14.99 10.69
C GLU A 57 -5.74 15.08 9.17
N GLN A 58 -6.85 14.85 8.45
CA GLN A 58 -6.91 15.02 6.99
C GLN A 58 -6.62 16.47 6.58
N ARG A 59 -7.18 17.45 7.28
CA ARG A 59 -6.91 18.88 7.03
C ARG A 59 -5.44 19.22 7.27
N ARG A 60 -4.83 18.71 8.35
CA ARG A 60 -3.40 18.90 8.65
C ARG A 60 -2.52 18.31 7.55
N LEU A 61 -2.84 17.11 7.07
CA LEU A 61 -2.14 16.47 5.96
C LEU A 61 -2.28 17.26 4.66
N GLN A 62 -3.48 17.78 4.36
CA GLN A 62 -3.69 18.65 3.20
C GLN A 62 -2.86 19.93 3.29
N GLN A 63 -2.78 20.57 4.46
CA GLN A 63 -2.00 21.77 4.67
C GLN A 63 -0.49 21.53 4.52
N LEU A 64 0.05 20.45 5.12
CA LEU A 64 1.45 20.06 4.94
C LEU A 64 1.79 19.77 3.48
N LYS A 65 0.85 19.18 2.74
CA LYS A 65 1.02 18.92 1.30
C LYS A 65 1.10 20.23 0.51
N LEU A 66 0.21 21.18 0.78
CA LEU A 66 0.27 22.53 0.19
C LEU A 66 1.58 23.25 0.51
N GLU A 67 2.03 23.22 1.77
CA GLU A 67 3.32 23.83 2.16
C GLU A 67 4.52 23.15 1.49
N SER A 68 4.47 21.83 1.29
CA SER A 68 5.54 21.11 0.59
C SER A 68 5.63 21.54 -0.88
N LEU A 69 4.48 21.74 -1.53
CA LEU A 69 4.40 22.25 -2.91
C LEU A 69 4.88 23.70 -3.01
N ASP A 70 4.57 24.55 -2.03
CA ASP A 70 5.05 25.93 -2.00
C ASP A 70 6.57 26.00 -1.77
N LYS A 71 7.12 25.19 -0.85
CA LYS A 71 8.58 25.10 -0.65
C LYS A 71 9.30 24.60 -1.90
N GLU A 72 8.71 23.65 -2.62
CA GLU A 72 9.23 23.14 -3.88
C GLU A 72 9.16 24.19 -4.99
N LYS A 73 8.05 24.94 -5.07
CA LYS A 73 7.89 26.07 -6.00
C LYS A 73 8.88 27.20 -5.68
N THR A 74 9.10 27.57 -4.42
CA THR A 74 10.07 28.61 -4.03
C THR A 74 11.51 28.18 -4.32
N ARG A 75 11.86 26.88 -4.20
CA ARG A 75 13.17 26.38 -4.64
C ARG A 75 13.39 26.51 -6.14
N LEU A 76 12.32 26.38 -6.94
CA LEU A 76 12.38 26.49 -8.40
C LEU A 76 12.38 27.95 -8.90
N LEU A 77 11.93 28.92 -8.08
CA LEU A 77 11.89 30.35 -8.41
C LEU A 77 13.05 31.18 -7.82
N ALA A 78 14.03 30.54 -7.16
CA ALA A 78 15.20 31.25 -6.66
C ALA A 78 15.98 31.95 -7.81
N PRO A 79 16.25 33.26 -7.74
CA PRO A 79 16.99 33.97 -8.77
C PRO A 79 18.43 33.44 -8.90
N VAL A 80 18.82 33.06 -10.12
CA VAL A 80 20.22 32.81 -10.46
C VAL A 80 20.92 34.17 -10.49
N HIS A 81 21.60 34.53 -9.40
CA HIS A 81 22.56 35.64 -9.43
C HIS A 81 23.78 35.18 -10.22
N HIS A 82 23.87 35.61 -11.48
CA HIS A 82 25.10 35.59 -12.26
C HIS A 82 25.96 36.82 -11.93
N ASP A 83 27.21 36.52 -11.62
CA ASP A 83 28.45 37.30 -11.81
C ASP A 83 28.74 38.50 -10.88
N ALA A 84 29.68 38.26 -9.96
CA ALA A 84 30.77 39.19 -9.66
C ALA A 84 32.01 38.39 -9.23
N SER A 85 32.97 38.27 -10.15
CA SER A 85 34.31 37.70 -9.90
C SER A 85 35.03 38.45 -8.79
N PRO A 86 35.80 37.79 -7.91
CA PRO A 86 36.69 38.47 -6.98
C PRO A 86 37.94 38.98 -7.73
N PRO A 87 38.46 40.18 -7.43
CA PRO A 87 39.70 40.65 -8.03
C PRO A 87 40.88 39.91 -7.39
N TYR A 88 41.73 39.35 -8.26
CA TYR A 88 43.06 38.86 -7.93
C TYR A 88 43.94 40.05 -7.55
N ASP A 89 44.50 40.04 -6.35
CA ASP A 89 45.67 40.86 -6.03
C ASP A 89 46.70 40.03 -5.27
N SER A 90 47.94 40.22 -5.67
CA SER A 90 49.11 39.40 -5.38
C SER A 90 50.07 40.26 -4.57
N GLN A 91 50.46 39.86 -3.34
CA GLN A 91 51.81 40.10 -2.79
C GLN A 91 51.99 39.68 -1.31
N LYS A 92 53.17 39.09 -1.06
CA LYS A 92 53.98 38.98 0.18
C LYS A 92 53.86 37.75 1.09
N ASN A 93 54.78 36.82 0.83
CA ASN A 93 55.94 36.43 1.65
C ASN A 93 55.80 36.02 3.13
N HIS A 94 56.36 34.82 3.36
CA HIS A 94 57.35 34.45 4.39
C HIS A 94 56.87 33.92 5.76
N GLN A 95 57.20 32.63 5.98
CA GLN A 95 58.16 32.17 7.01
C GLN A 95 57.67 32.08 8.47
N LEU A 96 57.52 30.81 8.90
CA LEU A 96 57.83 30.23 10.22
C LEU A 96 56.75 30.10 11.32
N ASP A 97 56.65 28.83 11.75
CA ASP A 97 56.68 28.29 13.12
C ASP A 97 55.51 28.41 14.11
N ARG A 98 55.30 27.23 14.74
CA ARG A 98 55.02 26.95 16.16
C ARG A 98 53.59 26.99 16.72
N HIS A 99 53.16 25.77 17.05
CA HIS A 99 52.77 25.26 18.39
C HIS A 99 51.42 25.60 19.04
N GLY A 100 50.82 24.53 19.59
CA GLY A 100 49.71 24.48 20.55
C GLY A 100 48.47 23.80 19.95
N CYS A 101 48.31 22.46 19.98
CA CYS A 101 47.86 21.62 21.11
C CYS A 101 46.48 22.09 21.62
N ASP A 102 45.43 21.27 21.66
CA ASP A 102 45.28 20.05 22.47
C ASP A 102 44.32 19.06 21.75
N GLU A 103 44.73 17.84 21.37
CA GLU A 103 44.89 16.64 22.22
C GLU A 103 43.54 15.91 22.48
N TYR A 104 43.33 14.58 22.42
CA TYR A 104 44.04 13.33 22.07
C TYR A 104 43.00 12.19 22.25
N GLU A 105 42.88 11.26 21.29
CA GLU A 105 43.25 9.82 21.39
C GLU A 105 42.34 8.96 22.32
N ASP A 106 42.14 7.65 22.18
CA ASP A 106 42.82 6.62 21.40
C ASP A 106 41.94 5.35 21.37
N LYS A 107 42.13 4.57 20.30
CA LYS A 107 42.26 3.11 20.24
C LYS A 107 41.35 2.13 21.02
N LEU A 108 40.86 1.19 20.19
CA LEU A 108 40.91 -0.28 20.34
C LEU A 108 39.76 -1.04 21.02
N ALA A 109 39.06 -1.78 20.15
CA ALA A 109 38.90 -3.23 20.15
C ALA A 109 38.06 -3.95 21.24
N ALA A 110 37.20 -4.82 20.69
CA ALA A 110 36.67 -6.06 21.24
C ALA A 110 35.55 -5.97 22.29
N SER A 111 34.34 -6.40 21.90
CA SER A 111 33.79 -7.70 22.32
C SER A 111 32.31 -7.81 21.91
N CYS A 112 31.97 -8.93 21.26
CA CYS A 112 30.59 -9.43 21.21
C CYS A 112 30.19 -9.89 22.62
N PRO A 113 28.90 -9.81 22.99
CA PRO A 113 28.22 -11.06 23.34
C PRO A 113 26.75 -11.12 22.89
N MET A 114 26.43 -12.13 22.09
CA MET A 114 25.23 -12.99 22.30
C MET A 114 25.60 -13.98 23.43
N PRO A 115 24.68 -14.55 24.27
CA PRO A 115 23.63 -15.47 23.78
C PRO A 115 22.36 -15.72 24.66
N GLU A 116 21.41 -16.50 24.10
CA GLU A 116 20.60 -17.62 24.70
C GLU A 116 19.60 -17.35 25.87
N LYS A 117 18.34 -17.85 25.95
CA LYS A 117 17.67 -19.12 25.55
C LYS A 117 16.15 -18.89 25.39
N ALA A 118 15.49 -19.45 24.37
CA ALA A 118 14.59 -20.64 24.40
C ALA A 118 13.32 -20.51 25.26
N ASP A 119 12.17 -20.42 24.59
CA ASP A 119 11.00 -21.24 24.92
C ASP A 119 10.23 -21.60 23.64
N VAL A 120 9.89 -22.88 23.56
CA VAL A 120 9.27 -23.59 22.44
C VAL A 120 7.85 -23.95 22.89
N MET A 121 6.83 -23.53 22.15
CA MET A 121 5.44 -24.00 22.26
C MET A 121 4.90 -24.02 20.82
N PHE A 122 4.98 -25.11 20.06
CA PHE A 122 4.16 -26.33 20.12
C PHE A 122 2.70 -26.07 20.50
N GLY A 123 1.86 -25.90 19.48
CA GLY A 123 0.41 -25.75 19.58
C GLY A 123 -0.24 -26.06 18.24
N SER A 124 -0.19 -27.34 17.85
CA SER A 124 -1.10 -27.93 16.86
C SER A 124 -2.52 -28.00 17.44
N GLN A 125 -3.53 -28.10 16.56
CA GLN A 125 -4.96 -28.35 16.81
C GLN A 125 -5.81 -27.07 16.99
N LEU A 126 -6.86 -26.77 16.21
CA LEU A 126 -7.78 -27.64 15.47
C LEU A 126 -8.25 -27.04 14.13
N TYR A 127 -8.53 -27.98 13.23
CA TYR A 127 -9.41 -27.90 12.08
C TYR A 127 -10.67 -27.08 12.37
N ASN A 128 -10.89 -26.03 11.59
CA ASN A 128 -12.26 -25.62 11.26
C ASN A 128 -12.48 -25.96 9.78
N ASP A 129 -13.12 -27.10 9.63
CA ASP A 129 -13.68 -27.63 8.40
C ASP A 129 -15.00 -26.89 8.15
N GLU A 130 -14.94 -25.72 7.51
CA GLU A 130 -16.13 -24.99 7.06
C GLU A 130 -15.88 -24.57 5.61
N LEU A 131 -16.06 -25.54 4.71
CA LEU A 131 -16.35 -25.32 3.30
C LEU A 131 -17.65 -24.51 3.17
N PRO A 132 -17.66 -23.29 2.62
CA PRO A 132 -18.86 -22.74 2.02
C PRO A 132 -18.87 -23.20 0.56
N HIS A 133 -19.57 -24.30 0.32
CA HIS A 133 -20.07 -24.58 -1.02
C HIS A 133 -21.01 -23.44 -1.46
N SER A 134 -20.84 -23.06 -2.73
CA SER A 134 -21.76 -22.30 -3.59
C SER A 134 -22.04 -20.83 -3.23
N SER A 135 -21.49 -19.92 -4.03
CA SER A 135 -22.32 -19.18 -5.00
C SER A 135 -21.47 -18.28 -5.88
N GLU A 136 -21.87 -18.21 -7.15
CA GLU A 136 -21.24 -17.53 -8.27
C GLU A 136 -20.99 -16.04 -8.00
N ASN A 137 -19.74 -15.66 -7.76
CA ASN A 137 -19.26 -14.27 -7.87
C ASN A 137 -17.77 -14.27 -8.28
N LEU A 138 -17.49 -14.19 -9.58
CA LEU A 138 -16.19 -13.75 -10.11
C LEU A 138 -16.40 -12.36 -10.73
N PRO A 139 -15.75 -11.31 -10.19
CA PRO A 139 -14.55 -10.81 -10.87
C PRO A 139 -13.39 -10.32 -9.96
N GLU A 140 -13.54 -10.26 -8.63
CA GLU A 140 -12.44 -9.81 -7.74
C GLU A 140 -11.45 -10.95 -7.38
N ASN A 141 -11.98 -12.17 -7.23
CA ASN A 141 -11.21 -13.34 -6.82
C ASN A 141 -10.08 -13.70 -7.80
N LYS A 142 -10.25 -13.40 -9.09
CA LYS A 142 -9.29 -13.77 -10.14
C LYS A 142 -8.04 -12.88 -10.12
N ILE A 143 -8.21 -11.57 -9.92
CA ILE A 143 -7.10 -10.63 -9.75
C ILE A 143 -6.27 -11.01 -8.52
N MET A 144 -6.94 -11.39 -7.43
CA MET A 144 -6.26 -11.89 -6.24
C MET A 144 -5.50 -13.19 -6.52
N ALA A 145 -6.09 -14.13 -7.27
CA ALA A 145 -5.44 -15.38 -7.65
C ALA A 145 -4.16 -15.16 -8.51
N ILE A 146 -4.23 -14.29 -9.51
CA ILE A 146 -3.07 -13.96 -10.37
C ILE A 146 -1.95 -13.30 -9.54
N ASN A 147 -2.32 -12.39 -8.62
CA ASN A 147 -1.34 -11.77 -7.73
C ASN A 147 -0.71 -12.74 -6.73
N LYS A 148 -1.40 -13.82 -6.34
CA LYS A 148 -0.85 -14.90 -5.50
C LYS A 148 0.16 -15.75 -6.27
N LEU A 149 -0.11 -16.05 -7.55
CA LEU A 149 0.78 -16.80 -8.44
C LEU A 149 1.89 -15.95 -9.08
N ARG A 150 2.09 -14.71 -8.60
CA ARG A 150 3.07 -13.77 -9.14
C ARG A 150 4.48 -14.11 -8.66
N LEU A 151 5.41 -14.21 -9.60
CA LEU A 151 6.85 -14.34 -9.32
C LEU A 151 7.57 -12.98 -9.47
N PRO A 152 8.05 -12.38 -8.38
CA PRO A 152 8.93 -11.21 -8.45
C PRO A 152 10.35 -11.60 -8.87
N ARG A 153 11.10 -10.66 -9.43
CA ARG A 153 12.51 -10.86 -9.82
C ARG A 153 13.38 -11.36 -8.68
N LYS A 154 13.20 -10.84 -7.46
CA LYS A 154 13.92 -11.31 -6.26
C LYS A 154 13.75 -12.79 -5.96
N LEU A 155 12.62 -13.39 -6.34
CA LEU A 155 12.37 -14.82 -6.14
C LEU A 155 13.06 -15.64 -7.23
N LEU A 156 13.01 -15.15 -8.48
CA LEU A 156 13.75 -15.74 -9.60
C LEU A 156 15.26 -15.72 -9.36
N GLU A 157 15.79 -14.63 -8.81
CA GLU A 157 17.21 -14.50 -8.40
C GLU A 157 17.63 -15.62 -7.43
N LYS A 158 16.74 -16.05 -6.52
CA LYS A 158 17.01 -17.13 -5.57
C LYS A 158 16.86 -18.52 -6.17
N TRP A 159 15.90 -18.69 -7.07
CA TRP A 159 15.57 -20.01 -7.63
C TRP A 159 16.35 -20.36 -8.89
N VAL A 160 17.09 -19.41 -9.49
CA VAL A 160 17.74 -19.62 -10.80
C VAL A 160 18.74 -20.79 -10.82
N GLU A 161 19.42 -21.04 -9.70
CA GLU A 161 20.39 -22.14 -9.54
C GLU A 161 19.75 -23.45 -9.08
N GLU A 162 18.48 -23.41 -8.66
CA GLU A 162 17.79 -24.59 -8.13
C GLU A 162 17.48 -25.60 -9.24
N PRO A 163 17.59 -26.91 -8.96
CA PRO A 163 17.36 -27.97 -9.95
C PRO A 163 15.88 -28.11 -10.36
N PHE A 164 14.95 -27.64 -9.53
CA PHE A 164 13.51 -27.65 -9.80
C PHE A 164 12.99 -26.34 -10.43
N PHE A 165 13.88 -25.42 -10.82
CA PHE A 165 13.48 -24.12 -11.36
C PHE A 165 12.51 -24.26 -12.53
N ASP A 166 12.84 -25.12 -13.49
CA ASP A 166 12.10 -25.25 -14.75
C ASP A 166 10.66 -25.74 -14.53
N THR A 167 10.42 -26.56 -13.52
CA THR A 167 9.07 -27.05 -13.20
C THR A 167 8.32 -26.10 -12.29
N ALA A 168 9.00 -25.42 -11.36
CA ALA A 168 8.38 -24.54 -10.38
C ALA A 168 7.87 -23.23 -10.98
N VAL A 169 8.51 -22.70 -12.03
CA VAL A 169 8.12 -21.40 -12.61
C VAL A 169 7.05 -21.49 -13.68
N VAL A 170 6.81 -22.68 -14.24
CA VAL A 170 5.81 -22.90 -15.29
C VAL A 170 4.40 -22.73 -14.73
N GLY A 171 3.56 -21.98 -15.44
CA GLY A 171 2.20 -21.65 -15.02
C GLY A 171 2.11 -20.47 -14.03
N CYS A 172 3.24 -19.87 -13.65
CA CYS A 172 3.24 -18.64 -12.85
C CYS A 172 3.16 -17.38 -13.72
N PHE A 173 2.90 -16.25 -13.06
CA PHE A 173 2.76 -14.94 -13.72
C PHE A 173 3.89 -14.00 -13.35
N VAL A 174 4.35 -13.20 -14.32
CA VAL A 174 5.39 -12.19 -14.13
C VAL A 174 4.97 -10.84 -14.70
N ARG A 175 5.51 -9.78 -14.10
CA ARG A 175 5.33 -8.40 -14.58
C ARG A 175 6.50 -8.04 -15.47
N LEU A 176 6.28 -8.03 -16.78
CA LEU A 176 7.31 -7.82 -17.78
C LEU A 176 7.39 -6.34 -18.18
N GLY A 177 8.58 -5.74 -18.11
CA GLY A 177 8.83 -4.43 -18.72
C GLY A 177 9.02 -4.55 -20.23
N VAL A 178 8.06 -4.05 -21.02
CA VAL A 178 8.09 -4.13 -22.49
C VAL A 178 8.98 -3.03 -23.10
N GLY A 179 9.18 -1.93 -22.37
CA GLY A 179 9.96 -0.78 -22.81
C GLY A 179 9.16 0.51 -22.70
N LYS A 180 9.57 1.56 -23.41
CA LYS A 180 8.85 2.84 -23.42
C LYS A 180 7.72 2.79 -24.43
N ALA A 181 6.52 3.21 -24.02
CA ALA A 181 5.41 3.32 -24.96
C ALA A 181 5.70 4.39 -26.03
N PRO A 182 5.27 4.19 -27.29
CA PRO A 182 5.36 5.21 -28.33
C PRO A 182 4.34 6.33 -28.04
N GLY A 183 4.74 7.29 -27.20
CA GLY A 183 3.90 8.43 -26.79
C GLY A 183 4.69 9.51 -26.07
N LEU A 184 4.05 10.68 -25.85
CA LEU A 184 4.66 11.95 -25.43
C LEU A 184 5.43 11.95 -24.09
N ARG A 185 5.35 10.90 -23.28
CA ARG A 185 5.95 10.86 -21.93
C ARG A 185 6.99 9.77 -21.69
N GLY A 186 7.24 8.89 -22.66
CA GLY A 186 8.30 7.88 -22.55
C GLY A 186 8.23 6.98 -21.31
N GLU A 187 7.04 6.81 -20.73
CA GLU A 187 6.84 6.04 -19.50
C GLU A 187 7.09 4.54 -19.75
N PRO A 188 7.71 3.84 -18.78
CA PRO A 188 7.95 2.42 -18.88
C PRO A 188 6.61 1.67 -18.83
N GLN A 189 6.30 0.95 -19.90
CA GLN A 189 5.11 0.11 -20.00
C GLN A 189 5.42 -1.29 -19.47
N TYR A 190 4.53 -1.80 -18.63
CA TYR A 190 4.58 -3.14 -18.10
C TYR A 190 3.38 -3.94 -18.60
N LYS A 191 3.56 -5.26 -18.72
CA LYS A 191 2.49 -6.19 -19.07
C LYS A 191 2.53 -7.42 -18.17
N VAL A 192 1.36 -7.99 -17.90
CA VAL A 192 1.27 -9.30 -17.24
C VAL A 192 1.54 -10.39 -18.28
N CYS A 193 2.42 -11.32 -17.94
CA CYS A 193 2.76 -12.43 -18.81
C CYS A 193 2.71 -13.74 -18.04
N GLU A 194 2.33 -14.79 -18.73
CA GLU A 194 2.32 -16.15 -18.20
C GLU A 194 3.59 -16.88 -18.64
N ILE A 195 4.20 -17.61 -17.71
CA ILE A 195 5.39 -18.41 -17.99
C ILE A 195 4.95 -19.75 -18.55
N ILE A 196 5.30 -20.01 -19.81
CA ILE A 196 5.02 -21.28 -20.48
C ILE A 196 6.16 -22.27 -20.27
N GLY A 197 7.39 -21.77 -20.14
CA GLY A 197 8.59 -22.61 -20.05
C GLY A 197 9.83 -21.80 -19.72
N VAL A 198 10.93 -22.52 -19.53
CA VAL A 198 12.27 -21.97 -19.41
C VAL A 198 13.05 -22.38 -20.66
N GLY A 199 13.87 -21.48 -21.17
CA GLY A 199 14.80 -21.73 -22.27
C GLY A 199 16.14 -21.06 -22.02
N GLU A 200 17.03 -21.11 -23.01
CA GLU A 200 18.36 -20.51 -22.91
C GLU A 200 18.51 -19.31 -23.85
N TYR A 201 19.13 -18.25 -23.36
CA TYR A 201 19.48 -17.06 -24.13
C TYR A 201 20.87 -17.20 -24.75
N LYS A 202 21.08 -16.56 -25.91
CA LYS A 202 22.36 -16.62 -26.65
C LYS A 202 23.57 -16.14 -25.83
N HIS A 203 23.37 -15.15 -24.96
CA HIS A 203 24.41 -14.55 -24.14
C HIS A 203 24.03 -14.58 -22.66
N SER A 204 25.03 -14.80 -21.80
CA SER A 204 24.84 -14.67 -20.35
C SER A 204 24.53 -13.22 -20.00
N TYR A 205 23.71 -13.04 -18.98
CA TYR A 205 23.34 -11.73 -18.47
C TYR A 205 23.30 -11.76 -16.95
N ALA A 206 23.48 -10.59 -16.34
CA ALA A 206 23.39 -10.44 -14.89
C ALA A 206 21.92 -10.45 -14.44
N LEU A 207 21.63 -11.26 -13.42
CA LEU A 207 20.37 -11.33 -12.71
C LEU A 207 20.67 -11.13 -11.22
N GLY A 208 20.62 -9.88 -10.78
CA GLY A 208 21.09 -9.52 -9.44
C GLY A 208 22.59 -9.75 -9.32
N GLU A 209 22.98 -10.64 -8.41
CA GLU A 209 24.37 -11.03 -8.15
C GLU A 209 24.84 -12.21 -9.03
N PHE A 210 23.89 -12.94 -9.64
CA PHE A 210 24.18 -14.13 -10.44
C PHE A 210 24.34 -13.80 -11.93
N GLN A 211 25.16 -14.58 -12.64
CA GLN A 211 25.19 -14.58 -14.10
C GLN A 211 24.50 -15.83 -14.63
N THR A 212 23.48 -15.64 -15.47
CA THR A 212 22.69 -16.76 -16.00
C THR A 212 22.50 -16.64 -17.50
N LYS A 213 22.36 -17.80 -18.16
CA LYS A 213 21.88 -17.93 -19.54
C LYS A 213 20.43 -18.38 -19.61
N LYS A 214 19.83 -18.82 -18.49
CA LYS A 214 18.42 -19.21 -18.46
C LYS A 214 17.55 -18.01 -18.80
N ALA A 215 16.42 -18.22 -19.44
CA ALA A 215 15.46 -17.20 -19.84
C ALA A 215 14.05 -17.76 -19.77
N LEU A 216 13.04 -16.91 -19.62
CA LEU A 216 11.66 -17.34 -19.51
C LEU A 216 10.96 -17.22 -20.85
N LEU A 217 10.27 -18.28 -21.25
CA LEU A 217 9.35 -18.28 -22.36
C LEU A 217 8.01 -17.71 -21.88
N LEU A 218 7.74 -16.46 -22.24
CA LEU A 218 6.58 -15.71 -21.78
C LEU A 218 5.52 -15.63 -22.88
N ARG A 219 4.26 -15.87 -22.49
CA ARG A 219 3.09 -15.65 -23.33
C ARG A 219 2.48 -14.28 -23.03
N ILE A 220 2.31 -13.50 -24.09
CA ILE A 220 1.66 -12.19 -24.10
C ILE A 220 0.51 -12.27 -25.10
N GLY A 221 -0.70 -12.43 -24.58
CA GLY A 221 -1.87 -12.76 -25.38
C GLY A 221 -1.63 -14.00 -26.24
N ARG A 222 -1.70 -13.84 -27.57
CA ARG A 222 -1.48 -14.93 -28.54
C ARG A 222 -0.01 -15.19 -28.88
N ASN A 223 0.89 -14.29 -28.50
CA ASN A 223 2.29 -14.37 -28.88
C ASN A 223 3.14 -14.93 -27.75
N THR A 224 4.05 -15.83 -28.08
CA THR A 224 5.01 -16.38 -27.13
C THR A 224 6.42 -15.98 -27.55
N ARG A 225 7.20 -15.42 -26.62
CA ARG A 225 8.57 -14.98 -26.87
C ARG A 225 9.47 -15.26 -25.67
N LEU A 226 10.76 -15.46 -25.93
CA LEU A 226 11.78 -15.68 -24.91
C LEU A 226 12.27 -14.33 -24.37
N TRP A 227 12.25 -14.18 -23.05
CA TRP A 227 12.66 -12.97 -22.35
C TRP A 227 13.68 -13.27 -21.26
N ARG A 228 14.64 -12.35 -21.09
CA ARG A 228 15.58 -12.39 -19.97
C ARG A 228 14.85 -12.09 -18.66
N MET A 229 15.30 -12.66 -17.55
CA MET A 229 14.69 -12.46 -16.24
C MET A 229 14.94 -11.07 -15.65
N ASN A 230 15.97 -10.37 -16.12
CA ASN A 230 16.36 -9.05 -15.59
C ASN A 230 15.32 -7.95 -15.83
N VAL A 231 14.50 -8.08 -16.88
CA VAL A 231 13.42 -7.13 -17.24
C VAL A 231 12.13 -7.33 -16.43
N ILE A 232 12.11 -8.30 -15.51
CA ILE A 232 10.95 -8.58 -14.67
C ILE A 232 10.92 -7.59 -13.50
N SER A 233 9.74 -7.04 -13.23
CA SER A 233 9.53 -6.10 -12.13
C SER A 233 9.27 -6.83 -10.81
N ASN A 234 9.70 -6.22 -9.70
CA ASN A 234 9.37 -6.71 -8.35
C ASN A 234 8.00 -6.26 -7.84
N HIS A 235 7.40 -5.25 -8.49
CA HIS A 235 6.12 -4.70 -8.09
C HIS A 235 4.95 -5.65 -8.38
N ARG A 236 3.82 -5.41 -7.70
CA ARG A 236 2.56 -6.09 -7.97
C ARG A 236 1.97 -5.60 -9.31
N PHE A 237 1.02 -6.38 -9.85
CA PHE A 237 0.30 -5.98 -11.04
C PHE A 237 -0.65 -4.84 -10.73
N THR A 238 -0.74 -3.86 -11.64
CA THR A 238 -1.79 -2.83 -11.59
C THR A 238 -3.08 -3.38 -12.20
N PRO A 239 -4.26 -2.85 -11.81
CA PRO A 239 -5.53 -3.28 -12.39
C PRO A 239 -5.58 -3.07 -13.91
N ASP A 240 -4.96 -2.01 -14.42
CA ASP A 240 -4.92 -1.71 -15.86
C ASP A 240 -4.13 -2.77 -16.64
N GLU A 241 -2.98 -3.20 -16.11
CA GLU A 241 -2.15 -4.26 -16.71
C GLU A 241 -2.89 -5.60 -16.74
N LEU A 242 -3.64 -5.90 -15.67
CA LEU A 242 -4.43 -7.12 -15.57
C LEU A 242 -5.60 -7.10 -16.55
N ASN A 243 -6.29 -5.97 -16.67
CA ASN A 243 -7.36 -5.80 -17.63
C ASN A 243 -6.84 -5.98 -19.08
N GLU A 244 -5.68 -5.41 -19.41
CA GLU A 244 -5.04 -5.61 -20.72
C GLU A 244 -4.72 -7.10 -20.97
N TYR A 245 -4.23 -7.81 -19.96
CA TYR A 245 -3.96 -9.25 -20.07
C TYR A 245 -5.24 -10.06 -20.31
N GLU A 246 -6.34 -9.72 -19.65
CA GLU A 246 -7.63 -10.39 -19.86
C GLU A 246 -8.19 -10.14 -21.26
N LEU A 247 -8.03 -8.93 -21.80
CA LEU A 247 -8.44 -8.58 -23.16
C LEU A 247 -7.61 -9.26 -24.24
N CYS A 248 -6.33 -9.53 -23.97
CA CYS A 248 -5.41 -10.10 -24.94
C CYS A 248 -5.36 -11.63 -24.95
N ARG A 249 -6.01 -12.31 -24.00
CA ARG A 249 -5.98 -13.77 -23.83
C ARG A 249 -6.59 -14.53 -25.02
#